data_AF-A0A485MV89-F1
#
_entry.id   AF-A0A485MV89-F1
#
_cell.length_a   1.000
_cell.length_b   1.000
_cell.length_c   1.000
_cell.angle_alpha   90.00
_cell.angle_beta   90.00
_cell.angle_gamma   90.00
#
_symmetry.space_group_name_H-M   'P 1'
#
loop_
_entity.id
_entity.type
_entity.pdbx_description
1 polymer ?
#
loop_
_entity_poly.entity_id
_entity_poly.type
_entity_poly.pdbx_seq_one_letter_code
_entity_poly.pdbx_strand_id
1 'polypeptide(L)'
;MKLTSYFLLILILLLQLMIPRYAQCSLDSIMDTKIKEALTGLAKKISCTSIFSSGRLSSCPAGMVVTSCACGYGCGSWDIQGETTCHCQCSTIDWTTSRCCHLT
;
A
#
# COMPACT_ATOMS: atom_id res chain seq x y z
N MET A 1 -53.62 -9.68 44.07
CA MET A 1 -53.41 -9.21 42.67
C MET A 1 -52.26 -8.20 42.51
N LYS A 2 -51.93 -7.35 43.51
CA LYS A 2 -50.83 -6.37 43.42
C LYS A 2 -49.42 -6.97 43.58
N LEU A 3 -49.26 -7.94 44.50
CA LEU A 3 -47.94 -8.56 44.81
C LEU A 3 -47.39 -9.41 43.64
N THR A 4 -48.28 -10.16 42.98
CA THR A 4 -47.95 -10.96 41.80
C THR A 4 -47.56 -10.09 40.60
N SER A 5 -48.18 -8.92 40.46
CA SER A 5 -47.84 -7.94 39.42
C SER A 5 -46.45 -7.35 39.61
N TYR A 6 -46.05 -7.03 40.85
CA TYR A 6 -44.72 -6.54 41.16
C TYR A 6 -43.65 -7.60 40.93
N PHE A 7 -43.93 -8.84 41.35
CA PHE A 7 -43.03 -9.96 41.11
C PHE A 7 -42.80 -10.21 39.61
N LEU A 8 -43.87 -10.12 38.80
CA LEU A 8 -43.77 -10.22 37.35
C LEU A 8 -42.91 -9.10 36.74
N LEU A 9 -43.07 -7.87 37.22
CA LEU A 9 -42.29 -6.72 36.76
C LEU A 9 -40.80 -6.88 37.08
N ILE A 10 -40.48 -7.30 38.31
CA ILE A 10 -39.12 -7.57 38.76
C ILE A 10 -38.49 -8.69 37.94
N LEU A 11 -39.25 -9.75 37.63
CA LEU A 11 -38.79 -10.85 36.79
C LEU A 11 -38.47 -10.38 35.37
N ILE A 12 -39.29 -9.50 34.78
CA ILE A 12 -39.03 -8.93 33.45
C ILE A 12 -37.76 -8.07 33.46
N LEU A 13 -37.57 -7.24 34.49
CA LEU A 13 -36.36 -6.42 34.68
C LEU A 13 -35.10 -7.28 34.83
N LEU A 14 -35.16 -8.35 35.61
CA LEU A 14 -34.07 -9.32 35.77
C LEU A 14 -33.80 -10.09 34.48
N LEU A 15 -34.83 -10.43 33.71
CA LEU A 15 -34.69 -11.11 32.43
C LEU A 15 -34.00 -10.21 31.40
N GLN A 16 -34.25 -8.90 31.41
CA GLN A 16 -33.53 -7.92 30.58
C GLN A 16 -32.06 -7.79 30.96
N LEU A 17 -31.71 -8.03 32.24
CA LEU A 17 -30.33 -8.03 32.74
C LEU A 17 -29.55 -9.30 32.33
N MET A 18 -30.28 -10.39 32.08
CA MET A 18 -29.74 -11.69 31.65
C MET A 18 -29.71 -11.86 30.13
N ILE A 19 -30.25 -10.92 29.36
CA ILE A 19 -29.96 -10.86 27.93
C ILE A 19 -28.46 -10.68 27.85
N PRO A 20 -27.71 -11.66 27.32
CA PRO A 20 -26.30 -11.45 27.03
C PRO A 20 -26.29 -10.16 26.22
N ARG A 21 -25.40 -9.23 26.54
CA ARG A 21 -25.00 -8.21 25.58
C ARG A 21 -24.30 -8.98 24.45
N TYR A 22 -25.08 -9.76 23.69
CA TYR A 22 -24.76 -10.32 22.40
C TYR A 22 -24.13 -9.15 21.73
N ALA A 23 -22.82 -9.31 21.49
CA ALA A 23 -21.92 -8.25 21.12
C ALA A 23 -22.73 -7.22 20.33
N GLN A 24 -22.83 -6.00 20.84
CA GLN A 24 -23.19 -4.87 20.00
C GLN A 24 -22.01 -4.76 19.02
N CYS A 25 -21.95 -5.70 18.07
CA CYS A 25 -21.30 -5.53 16.80
C CYS A 25 -22.15 -4.43 16.19
N SER A 26 -21.76 -3.19 16.49
CA SER A 26 -22.27 -2.03 15.77
C SER A 26 -22.16 -2.38 14.30
N LEU A 27 -23.16 -1.99 13.50
CA LEU A 27 -23.09 -2.09 12.05
C LEU A 27 -21.75 -1.51 11.55
N ASP A 28 -21.24 -0.48 12.23
CA ASP A 28 -19.92 0.11 12.00
C ASP A 28 -18.76 -0.88 12.19
N SER A 29 -18.79 -1.70 13.24
CA SER A 29 -17.75 -2.71 13.48
C SER A 29 -17.75 -3.83 12.44
N ILE A 30 -18.94 -4.17 11.92
CA ILE A 30 -19.10 -5.16 10.84
C ILE A 30 -18.58 -4.54 9.54
N MET A 31 -18.93 -3.29 9.26
CA MET A 31 -18.47 -2.55 8.09
C MET A 31 -16.96 -2.34 8.09
N ASP A 32 -16.36 -1.94 9.22
CA ASP A 32 -14.91 -1.81 9.39
C ASP A 32 -14.19 -3.15 9.15
N THR A 33 -14.74 -4.25 9.68
CA THR A 33 -14.19 -5.59 9.43
C THR A 33 -14.22 -5.95 7.95
N LYS A 34 -15.34 -5.69 7.27
CA LYS A 34 -15.49 -5.96 5.83
C LYS A 34 -14.58 -5.08 4.96
N ILE A 35 -14.37 -3.82 5.33
CA ILE A 35 -13.43 -2.91 4.67
C ILE A 35 -12.00 -3.43 4.83
N LYS A 36 -11.60 -3.81 6.05
CA LYS A 36 -10.28 -4.39 6.32
C LYS A 36 -10.07 -5.68 5.52
N GLU A 37 -11.03 -6.59 5.50
CA GLU A 37 -10.99 -7.82 4.69
C GLU A 37 -10.85 -7.53 3.18
N ALA A 38 -11.49 -6.48 2.67
CA ALA A 38 -11.35 -6.09 1.27
C ALA A 38 -9.98 -5.46 0.98
N LEU A 39 -9.45 -4.67 1.92
CA LEU A 39 -8.16 -3.98 1.78
C LEU A 39 -6.96 -4.93 1.90
N THR A 40 -7.05 -6.01 2.67
CA THR A 40 -5.96 -7.00 2.75
C THR A 40 -5.66 -7.69 1.42
N GLY A 41 -6.65 -7.76 0.51
CA GLY A 41 -6.47 -8.25 -0.86
C GLY A 41 -5.78 -7.26 -1.81
N LEU A 42 -5.65 -5.99 -1.42
CA LEU A 42 -5.13 -4.89 -2.25
C LEU A 42 -3.61 -4.71 -2.12
N ALA A 43 -2.85 -5.80 -2.09
CA ALA A 43 -1.39 -5.73 -1.97
C ALA A 43 -0.77 -5.14 -3.25
N LYS A 44 -0.23 -3.92 -3.16
CA LYS A 44 0.56 -3.31 -4.23
C LYS A 44 1.92 -3.98 -4.34
N LYS A 45 2.33 -4.29 -5.57
CA LYS A 45 3.66 -4.82 -5.87
C LYS A 45 4.51 -3.76 -6.54
N ILE A 46 5.81 -3.79 -6.33
CA ILE A 46 6.74 -2.98 -7.10
C ILE A 46 7.15 -3.79 -8.33
N SER A 47 6.93 -3.23 -9.52
CA SER A 47 7.39 -3.79 -10.79
C SER A 47 8.50 -2.93 -11.35
N CYS A 48 9.63 -3.56 -11.70
CA CYS A 48 10.82 -2.88 -12.17
C CYS A 48 11.36 -3.47 -13.47
N THR A 49 11.79 -2.60 -14.38
CA THR A 49 12.49 -2.94 -15.61
C THR A 49 13.75 -2.11 -15.76
N SER A 50 14.70 -2.54 -16.58
CA SER A 50 15.89 -1.75 -16.90
C SER A 50 15.79 -1.25 -18.34
N ILE A 51 16.03 0.04 -18.56
CA ILE A 51 16.06 0.66 -19.87
C ILE A 51 17.50 0.98 -20.23
N PHE A 52 17.97 0.37 -21.31
CA PHE A 52 19.31 0.59 -21.85
C PHE A 52 19.28 1.63 -22.96
N SER A 53 20.31 2.46 -23.04
CA SER A 53 20.51 3.42 -24.12
C SER A 53 22.01 3.60 -24.40
N SER A 54 22.36 3.86 -25.65
CA SER A 54 23.73 4.24 -26.02
C SER A 54 24.05 5.66 -25.54
N GLY A 55 25.33 5.89 -25.22
CA GLY A 55 25.80 7.17 -24.70
C GLY A 55 25.44 7.38 -23.22
N ARG A 56 25.32 8.64 -22.82
CA ARG A 56 25.35 9.07 -21.40
C ARG A 56 23.99 9.11 -20.72
N LEU A 57 22.91 9.00 -21.49
CA LEU A 57 21.55 9.22 -21.00
C LEU A 57 20.71 7.98 -21.22
N SER A 58 19.93 7.61 -20.19
CA SER A 58 18.85 6.63 -20.31
C SER A 58 17.64 7.10 -19.51
N SER A 59 16.45 7.10 -20.12
CA SER A 59 15.23 7.63 -19.51
C SER A 59 14.19 6.55 -19.29
N CYS A 60 13.53 6.60 -18.14
CA CYS A 60 12.37 5.78 -17.85
C CYS A 60 11.14 6.25 -18.63
N PRO A 61 10.23 5.35 -19.01
CA PRO A 61 8.96 5.72 -19.60
C PRO A 61 8.08 6.48 -18.60
N ALA A 62 7.13 7.26 -19.11
CA ALA A 62 6.15 7.96 -18.28
C ALA A 62 5.42 6.99 -17.35
N GLY A 63 5.22 7.40 -16.09
CA GLY A 63 4.61 6.56 -15.04
C GLY A 63 5.58 5.64 -14.31
N MET A 64 6.87 5.67 -14.64
CA MET A 64 7.94 5.02 -13.87
C MET A 64 8.95 6.04 -13.34
N VAL A 65 9.58 5.70 -12.22
CA VAL A 65 10.65 6.51 -11.61
C VAL A 65 11.99 5.79 -11.72
N VAL A 66 13.08 6.56 -11.86
CA VAL A 66 14.43 6.00 -11.78
C VAL A 66 14.74 5.64 -10.33
N THR A 67 15.15 4.40 -10.09
CA THR A 67 15.59 3.90 -8.78
C THR A 67 17.10 3.74 -8.69
N SER A 68 17.77 3.48 -9.82
CA SER A 68 19.23 3.42 -9.91
C SER A 68 19.69 3.57 -11.35
N CYS A 69 20.99 3.86 -11.51
CA CYS A 69 21.65 3.91 -12.81
C CYS A 69 22.83 2.94 -12.85
N ALA A 70 23.16 2.49 -14.05
CA ALA A 70 24.42 1.80 -14.34
C ALA A 70 25.02 2.39 -15.61
N CYS A 71 26.34 2.51 -15.64
CA CYS A 71 27.09 3.09 -16.73
C CYS A 71 28.10 2.08 -17.24
N GLY A 72 28.38 2.11 -18.54
CA GLY A 72 29.46 1.32 -19.08
C GLY A 72 30.85 1.84 -18.68
N TYR A 73 31.88 1.12 -19.13
CA TYR A 73 33.28 1.26 -18.66
C TYR A 73 33.46 1.19 -17.13
N GLY A 74 32.50 0.65 -16.38
CA GLY A 74 32.55 0.60 -14.92
C GLY A 74 32.43 1.98 -14.27
N CYS A 75 31.88 2.98 -14.96
CA CYS A 75 31.70 4.31 -14.41
C CYS A 75 30.69 4.30 -13.24
N GLY A 76 31.15 4.67 -12.05
CA GLY A 76 30.30 4.77 -10.85
C GLY A 76 29.71 6.18 -10.62
N SER A 77 30.08 7.16 -11.44
CA SER A 77 29.63 8.55 -11.30
C SER A 77 28.43 8.81 -12.20
N TRP A 78 27.26 8.95 -11.60
CA TRP A 78 26.01 9.25 -12.29
C TRP A 78 25.08 10.11 -11.43
N ASP A 79 24.17 10.83 -12.10
CA ASP A 79 23.10 11.59 -11.47
C ASP A 79 21.74 11.26 -12.12
N ILE A 80 20.66 11.66 -11.47
CA ILE A 80 19.29 11.54 -11.99
C ILE A 80 18.78 12.94 -12.31
N GLN A 81 18.46 13.19 -13.57
CA GLN A 81 17.90 14.43 -14.09
C GLN A 81 16.37 14.32 -14.15
N GLY A 82 15.67 15.26 -13.51
CA GLY A 82 14.21 15.34 -13.56
C GLY A 82 13.49 14.08 -13.07
N GLU A 83 14.11 13.30 -12.17
CA GLU A 83 13.61 12.03 -11.59
C GLU A 83 13.44 10.85 -12.58
N THR A 84 13.54 11.11 -13.89
CA THR A 84 13.24 10.13 -14.95
C THR A 84 14.45 9.71 -15.77
N THR A 85 15.55 10.45 -15.71
CA THR A 85 16.68 10.26 -16.64
C THR A 85 17.99 10.05 -15.88
N CYS A 86 18.62 8.89 -16.09
CA CYS A 86 20.00 8.65 -15.67
C CYS A 86 20.97 9.40 -16.56
N HIS A 87 21.97 10.05 -15.95
CA HIS A 87 23.08 10.68 -16.64
C HIS A 87 24.42 10.20 -16.09
N CYS A 88 25.22 9.53 -16.93
CA CYS A 88 26.57 9.08 -16.58
C CYS A 88 27.60 10.19 -16.80
N GLN A 89 28.48 10.40 -15.82
CA GLN A 89 29.33 11.60 -15.72
C GLN A 89 30.81 11.38 -16.09
N CYS A 90 31.31 10.15 -16.19
CA CYS A 90 32.71 9.91 -16.54
C CYS A 90 33.08 10.41 -17.94
N SER A 91 34.37 10.59 -18.24
CA SER A 91 34.84 11.17 -19.50
C SER A 91 34.36 10.41 -20.74
N THR A 92 34.45 9.08 -20.72
CA THR A 92 34.03 8.19 -21.82
C THR A 92 32.91 7.28 -21.32
N ILE A 93 31.80 7.25 -22.06
CA ILE A 93 30.65 6.38 -21.79
C ILE A 93 30.17 5.81 -23.12
N ASP A 94 30.14 4.48 -23.20
CA ASP A 94 29.57 3.70 -24.30
C ASP A 94 28.05 3.55 -24.14
N TRP A 95 27.58 3.28 -22.93
CA TRP A 95 26.16 3.10 -22.63
C TRP A 95 25.75 3.51 -21.22
N THR A 96 24.45 3.72 -21.05
CA THR A 96 23.79 4.02 -19.78
C THR A 96 22.54 3.14 -19.64
N THR A 97 22.27 2.67 -18.43
CA THR A 97 21.05 1.96 -18.06
C THR A 97 20.37 2.66 -16.90
N SER A 98 19.05 2.83 -16.98
CA SER A 98 18.20 3.25 -15.86
C SER A 98 17.38 2.07 -15.34
N ARG A 99 17.27 1.94 -14.03
CA ARG A 99 16.35 0.99 -13.38
C ARG A 99 15.04 1.71 -13.07
N CYS A 100 14.00 1.37 -13.82
CA CYS A 100 12.70 2.02 -13.80
C CYS A 100 11.70 1.18 -13.01
N CYS A 101 11.05 1.77 -12.01
CA CYS A 101 10.06 1.06 -11.18
C CYS A 101 8.75 1.83 -11.08
N HIS A 102 7.67 1.10 -10.82
CA HIS A 102 6.35 1.64 -10.47
C HIS A 102 5.59 0.67 -9.57
N LEU A 103 4.52 1.16 -8.94
CA LEU A 103 3.59 0.33 -8.17
C LEU A 103 2.51 -0.23 -9.10
N THR A 104 2.31 -1.55 -9.04
CA THR A 104 1.21 -2.30 -9.69
C THR A 104 0.19 -2.70 -8.64
#